data_AF-A0A7S4MFE0-F1
#
_entry.id   AF-A0A7S4MFE0-F1
#
_cell.length_a   1.000
_cell.length_b   1.000
_cell.length_c   1.000
_cell.angle_alpha   90.00
_cell.angle_beta   90.00
_cell.angle_gamma   90.00
#
_symmetry.space_group_name_H-M   'P 1'
#
loop_
_entity.id
_entity.type
_entity.pdbx_description
1 polymer ?
#
loop_
_entity_poly.entity_id
_entity_poly.type
_entity_poly.pdbx_seq_one_letter_code
_entity_poly.pdbx_strand_id
1 'polypeptide(L)'
;MQRPTFTVVLTSASFLNRRLYSVTDRTTNLCVECTVCQCESHVVPEKSSLALECGHMIQCTECRDYNLEKIMRCEKCCKDIIGYFQEGCSPDCPRNTSTVKASALCAVCGSHLRKEAKCCRGSDNLKQCKKQLRACMTVLVQRPTLIDNPTAKDRPCSHYTLCQFCKSSVTKGHRSSTACKRCRTSKKRAASLKVDRVEPPVSPRRKKRCTLGALAALAGQMVDEDSDDDLAMDISSDSTPQNSSPHNSPPDTLRFGPKCGAPIWALVNPSSETKPSAKFFPQKR
;
A
#
# COMPACT_ATOMS: atom_id res chain seq x y z
N MET A 1 15.15 16.42 -8.11
CA MET A 1 14.98 15.18 -8.89
C MET A 1 13.50 14.96 -9.18
N GLN A 2 13.10 14.82 -10.45
CA GLN A 2 11.72 14.45 -10.81
C GLN A 2 11.50 12.97 -10.43
N ARG A 3 10.48 12.68 -9.63
CA ARG A 3 10.15 11.29 -9.27
C ARG A 3 9.39 10.63 -10.44
N PRO A 4 9.66 9.36 -10.76
CA PRO A 4 8.98 8.67 -11.84
C PRO A 4 7.49 8.49 -11.51
N THR A 5 6.63 9.01 -12.37
CA THR A 5 5.20 8.70 -12.36
C THR A 5 4.99 7.35 -13.03
N PHE A 6 4.35 6.43 -12.33
CA PHE A 6 3.92 5.16 -12.92
C PHE A 6 2.48 4.84 -12.53
N THR A 7 1.85 4.07 -13.41
CA THR A 7 0.50 3.52 -13.25
C THR A 7 0.58 2.03 -13.48
N VAL A 8 0.13 1.24 -12.50
CA VAL A 8 0.09 -0.23 -12.60
C VAL A 8 -1.33 -0.71 -12.35
N VAL A 9 -1.85 -1.51 -13.27
CA VAL A 9 -3.12 -2.22 -13.08
C VAL A 9 -2.86 -3.48 -12.25
N LEU A 10 -3.44 -3.53 -11.05
CA LEU A 10 -3.37 -4.68 -10.16
C LEU A 10 -4.55 -5.61 -10.46
N THR A 11 -4.29 -6.65 -11.23
CA THR A 11 -5.28 -7.68 -11.58
C THR A 11 -5.38 -8.77 -10.51
N SER A 12 -6.54 -9.42 -10.41
CA SER A 12 -6.75 -10.59 -9.55
C SER A 12 -7.98 -11.34 -10.03
N ALA A 13 -7.96 -12.68 -9.96
CA ALA A 13 -9.12 -13.51 -10.29
C ALA A 13 -10.32 -13.29 -9.35
N SER A 14 -10.08 -12.78 -8.13
CA SER A 14 -11.08 -12.71 -7.06
C SER A 14 -11.68 -11.32 -6.84
N PHE A 15 -11.19 -10.32 -7.56
CA PHE A 15 -11.50 -8.92 -7.28
C PHE A 15 -11.46 -8.08 -8.55
N LEU A 16 -12.23 -7.00 -8.57
CA LEU A 16 -12.20 -6.02 -9.65
C LEU A 16 -10.81 -5.38 -9.78
N ASN A 17 -10.53 -4.85 -10.97
CA ASN A 17 -9.26 -4.20 -11.28
C ASN A 17 -9.03 -3.01 -10.34
N ARG A 18 -7.80 -2.93 -9.82
CA ARG A 18 -7.34 -1.80 -9.01
C ARG A 18 -6.19 -1.12 -9.73
N ARG A 19 -5.93 0.14 -9.40
CA ARG A 19 -4.75 0.84 -9.94
C ARG A 19 -3.87 1.37 -8.83
N LEU A 20 -2.59 1.05 -8.94
CA LEU A 20 -1.51 1.60 -8.12
C LEU A 20 -0.87 2.75 -8.89
N TYR A 21 -0.72 3.89 -8.22
CA TYR A 21 -0.10 5.08 -8.80
C TYR A 21 0.97 5.61 -7.88
N SER A 22 2.01 6.20 -8.48
CA SER A 22 2.87 7.14 -7.78
C SER A 22 2.41 8.57 -8.02
N VAL A 23 2.22 9.31 -6.94
CA VAL A 23 1.86 10.73 -6.92
C VAL A 23 3.13 11.53 -6.69
N THR A 24 3.46 12.45 -7.59
CA THR A 24 4.51 13.44 -7.35
C THR A 24 3.97 14.55 -6.45
N ASP A 25 4.78 14.99 -5.48
CA ASP A 25 4.40 15.64 -4.21
C ASP A 25 3.52 16.92 -4.25
N ARG A 26 3.00 17.40 -5.40
CA ARG A 26 2.36 18.73 -5.47
C ARG A 26 1.18 18.91 -6.44
N THR A 27 0.67 17.88 -7.09
CA THR A 27 -0.44 18.08 -8.04
C THR A 27 -1.67 17.24 -7.68
N THR A 28 -2.71 17.90 -7.18
CA THR A 28 -4.12 17.46 -7.25
C THR A 28 -4.62 17.28 -8.70
N ASN A 29 -3.76 17.50 -9.68
CA ASN A 29 -4.03 17.40 -11.10
C ASN A 29 -3.35 16.16 -11.71
N LEU A 30 -3.16 15.10 -10.92
CA LEU A 30 -2.74 13.82 -11.50
C LEU A 30 -3.88 13.29 -12.35
N CYS A 31 -3.71 13.33 -13.67
CA CYS A 31 -4.64 12.76 -14.62
C CYS A 31 -4.38 11.26 -14.75
N VAL A 32 -5.43 10.45 -14.55
CA VAL A 32 -5.36 9.00 -14.70
C VAL A 32 -6.58 8.50 -15.44
N GLU A 33 -6.39 7.46 -16.25
CA GLU A 33 -7.51 6.79 -16.90
C GLU A 33 -8.30 5.94 -15.89
N CYS A 34 -9.61 6.15 -15.87
CA CYS A 34 -10.54 5.41 -15.02
C CYS A 34 -10.81 4.01 -15.59
N THR A 35 -10.66 2.95 -14.79
CA THR A 35 -10.93 1.57 -15.25
C THR A 35 -12.41 1.25 -15.47
N VAL A 36 -13.32 2.14 -15.04
CA VAL A 36 -14.78 1.92 -15.13
C VAL A 36 -15.33 2.60 -16.38
N CYS A 37 -15.12 3.90 -16.56
CA CYS A 37 -15.61 4.64 -17.72
C CYS A 37 -14.60 4.77 -18.87
N GLN A 38 -13.35 4.34 -18.68
CA GLN A 38 -12.27 4.44 -19.67
C GLN A 38 -11.91 5.88 -20.08
N CYS A 39 -12.37 6.88 -19.32
CA CYS A 39 -12.02 8.28 -19.52
C CYS A 39 -10.85 8.69 -18.62
N GLU A 40 -10.05 9.63 -19.11
CA GLU A 40 -9.12 10.39 -18.28
C GLU A 40 -9.87 11.19 -17.20
N SER A 41 -9.36 11.16 -15.97
CA SER A 41 -9.97 11.84 -14.83
C SER A 41 -8.90 12.25 -13.81
N HIS A 42 -9.11 13.38 -13.15
CA HIS A 42 -8.17 13.88 -12.15
C HIS A 42 -8.38 13.23 -10.78
N VAL A 43 -7.27 13.01 -10.07
CA VAL A 43 -7.29 12.58 -8.67
C VAL A 43 -7.60 13.76 -7.77
N VAL A 44 -8.81 13.80 -7.21
CA VAL A 44 -9.28 14.86 -6.31
C VAL A 44 -9.34 14.39 -4.86
N PRO A 45 -9.08 15.27 -3.88
CA PRO A 45 -9.30 14.96 -2.47
C PRO A 45 -10.80 14.84 -2.16
N GLU A 46 -11.20 13.77 -1.48
CA GLU A 46 -12.57 13.54 -1.01
C GLU A 46 -12.56 13.24 0.50
N LYS A 47 -12.96 14.22 1.31
CA LYS A 47 -13.03 14.17 2.79
C LYS A 47 -11.70 13.77 3.45
N SER A 48 -11.45 12.47 3.58
CA SER A 48 -10.28 11.86 4.22
C SER A 48 -9.55 10.86 3.32
N SER A 49 -9.86 10.87 2.02
CA SER A 49 -9.33 9.95 1.02
C SER A 49 -9.11 10.65 -0.32
N LEU A 50 -8.53 9.95 -1.29
CA LEU A 50 -8.46 10.39 -2.68
C LEU A 50 -9.51 9.67 -3.52
N ALA A 51 -10.05 10.32 -4.54
CA ALA A 51 -10.98 9.74 -5.50
C ALA A 51 -10.70 10.28 -6.90
N LEU A 52 -11.30 9.67 -7.92
CA LEU A 52 -11.36 10.31 -9.24
C LEU A 52 -12.52 11.28 -9.31
N GLU A 53 -12.32 12.37 -10.05
CA GLU A 53 -13.34 13.38 -10.32
C GLU A 53 -14.60 12.78 -10.97
N CYS A 54 -14.46 11.77 -11.83
CA CYS A 54 -15.58 11.03 -12.40
C CYS A 54 -16.38 10.20 -11.36
N GLY A 55 -15.92 10.13 -10.10
CA GLY A 55 -16.60 9.45 -9.01
C GLY A 55 -16.48 7.92 -9.02
N HIS A 56 -15.95 7.31 -10.07
CA HIS A 56 -15.94 5.85 -10.22
C HIS A 56 -14.93 5.10 -9.35
N MET A 57 -13.84 5.74 -8.93
CA MET A 57 -12.79 5.11 -8.11
C MET A 57 -12.49 5.90 -6.85
N ILE A 58 -12.13 5.19 -5.78
CA ILE A 58 -11.80 5.73 -4.46
C ILE A 58 -10.55 5.05 -3.90
N GLN A 59 -9.80 5.74 -3.06
CA GLN A 59 -8.60 5.21 -2.41
C GLN A 59 -8.95 4.13 -1.38
N CYS A 60 -8.22 3.00 -1.44
CA CYS A 60 -8.22 2.00 -0.39
C CYS A 60 -6.91 2.06 0.39
N THR A 61 -6.98 2.57 1.63
CA THR A 61 -5.82 2.77 2.52
C THR A 61 -5.08 1.47 2.84
N GLU A 62 -5.80 0.37 3.03
CA GLU A 62 -5.24 -0.93 3.37
C GLU A 62 -4.53 -1.55 2.16
N CYS A 63 -5.09 -1.43 0.95
CA CYS A 63 -4.40 -1.82 -0.27
C CYS A 63 -3.15 -0.95 -0.53
N ARG A 64 -3.21 0.35 -0.22
CA ARG A 64 -2.05 1.22 -0.27
C ARG A 64 -0.96 0.71 0.67
N ASP A 65 -1.27 0.54 1.97
CA ASP A 65 -0.29 0.06 2.95
C ASP A 65 0.30 -1.31 2.58
N TYR A 66 -0.52 -2.23 2.05
CA TYR A 66 -0.02 -3.52 1.55
C TYR A 66 0.99 -3.36 0.40
N ASN A 67 0.73 -2.46 -0.55
CA ASN A 67 1.67 -2.21 -1.65
C ASN A 67 2.90 -1.43 -1.19
N LEU A 68 2.77 -0.51 -0.22
CA LEU A 68 3.91 0.18 0.40
C LEU A 68 4.91 -0.83 0.98
N GLU A 69 4.44 -1.81 1.75
CA GLU A 69 5.30 -2.86 2.32
C GLU A 69 6.03 -3.68 1.24
N LYS A 70 5.39 -3.92 0.09
CA LYS A 70 6.05 -4.58 -1.06
C LYS A 70 7.12 -3.69 -1.67
N ILE A 71 6.83 -2.42 -1.91
CA ILE A 71 7.77 -1.48 -2.53
C ILE A 71 8.96 -1.23 -1.62
N MET A 72 8.75 -1.11 -0.31
CA MET A 72 9.82 -1.04 0.69
C MET A 72 10.73 -2.26 0.69
N ARG A 73 10.33 -3.39 0.09
CA ARG A 73 11.16 -4.60 -0.04
C ARG A 73 11.74 -4.75 -1.45
N CYS A 74 11.36 -3.90 -2.39
CA CYS A 74 11.88 -3.87 -3.74
C CYS A 74 12.96 -2.79 -3.85
N GLU A 75 14.22 -3.19 -3.93
CA GLU A 75 15.34 -2.24 -3.98
C GLU A 75 15.24 -1.26 -5.15
N LYS A 76 14.99 -1.76 -6.36
CA LYS A 76 14.84 -0.95 -7.58
C LYS A 76 13.75 0.11 -7.41
N CYS A 77 12.49 -0.31 -7.22
CA CYS A 77 11.37 0.63 -7.10
C CYS A 77 11.49 1.57 -5.89
N CYS A 78 12.06 1.13 -4.77
CA CYS A 78 12.26 2.02 -3.63
C CYS A 78 13.26 3.13 -3.98
N LYS A 79 14.43 2.79 -4.56
CA LYS A 79 15.42 3.77 -5.04
C LYS A 79 14.81 4.69 -6.08
N ASP A 80 14.08 4.15 -7.05
CA ASP A 80 13.46 4.94 -8.12
C ASP A 80 12.46 5.97 -7.58
N ILE A 81 11.67 5.61 -6.55
CA ILE A 81 10.59 6.46 -6.04
C ILE A 81 11.07 7.49 -5.01
N ILE A 82 11.85 7.06 -4.00
CA ILE A 82 12.26 7.91 -2.89
C ILE A 82 13.76 8.26 -2.88
N GLY A 83 14.53 7.74 -3.83
CA GLY A 83 15.95 8.04 -4.00
C GLY A 83 16.91 7.12 -3.22
N TYR A 84 16.40 6.28 -2.33
CA TYR A 84 17.22 5.36 -1.53
C TYR A 84 16.48 4.07 -1.20
N PHE A 85 17.23 3.06 -0.77
CA PHE A 85 16.70 1.81 -0.23
C PHE A 85 17.31 1.56 1.13
N GLN A 86 16.46 1.37 2.15
CA GLN A 86 16.93 1.09 3.48
C GLN A 86 17.47 -0.34 3.58
N GLU A 87 18.74 -0.49 3.91
CA GLU A 87 19.38 -1.77 4.20
C GLU A 87 18.88 -2.39 5.52
N GLY A 88 19.28 -3.64 5.77
CA GLY A 88 19.01 -4.32 7.03
C GLY A 88 19.69 -3.65 8.22
N CYS A 89 19.16 -3.90 9.43
CA CYS A 89 19.72 -3.35 10.69
C CYS A 89 21.01 -4.04 11.16
N SER A 90 21.43 -5.11 10.49
CA SER A 90 22.65 -5.89 10.75
C SER A 90 23.03 -6.68 9.49
N PRO A 91 24.26 -7.22 9.39
CA PRO A 91 24.67 -8.03 8.24
C PRO A 91 23.76 -9.25 8.00
N ASP A 92 23.36 -9.93 9.09
CA ASP A 92 22.49 -11.12 9.05
C ASP A 92 20.99 -10.80 8.95
N CYS A 93 20.63 -9.53 8.75
CA CYS A 93 19.24 -9.14 8.66
C CYS A 93 18.57 -9.82 7.45
N PRO A 94 17.40 -10.48 7.60
CA PRO A 94 16.69 -11.11 6.48
C PRO A 94 16.41 -10.17 5.31
N ARG A 95 16.31 -8.86 5.58
CA ARG A 95 16.09 -7.82 4.57
C ARG A 95 17.23 -7.70 3.56
N ASN A 96 18.44 -8.13 3.91
CA ASN A 96 19.57 -8.14 2.99
C ASN A 96 19.45 -9.31 1.98
N THR A 97 18.62 -10.31 2.24
CA THR A 97 18.42 -11.46 1.36
C THR A 97 17.21 -11.28 0.44
N SER A 98 17.37 -11.59 -0.84
CA SER A 98 16.24 -11.69 -1.78
C SER A 98 15.38 -12.93 -1.50
N THR A 99 14.09 -12.83 -1.79
CA THR A 99 13.19 -13.99 -1.81
C THR A 99 13.39 -14.78 -3.11
N VAL A 100 13.23 -16.10 -3.03
CA VAL A 100 13.27 -17.02 -4.19
C VAL A 100 11.88 -17.47 -4.63
N LYS A 101 10.82 -17.04 -3.92
CA LYS A 101 9.46 -17.47 -4.22
C LYS A 101 8.93 -16.69 -5.43
N ALA A 102 8.46 -17.40 -6.45
CA ALA A 102 7.87 -16.81 -7.65
C ALA A 102 6.63 -15.92 -7.36
N SER A 103 5.96 -16.11 -6.21
CA SER A 103 4.85 -15.27 -5.77
C SER A 103 5.27 -13.96 -5.08
N ALA A 104 6.55 -13.80 -4.78
CA ALA A 104 7.12 -12.66 -4.06
C ALA A 104 7.81 -11.67 -5.02
N LEU A 105 7.08 -11.26 -6.07
CA LEU A 105 7.55 -10.28 -7.04
C LEU A 105 6.96 -8.89 -6.76
N CYS A 106 7.72 -7.87 -7.13
CA CYS A 106 7.27 -6.48 -7.12
C CYS A 106 6.19 -6.28 -8.18
N ALA A 107 5.07 -5.67 -7.80
CA ALA A 107 3.98 -5.40 -8.74
C ALA A 107 4.34 -4.36 -9.82
N VAL A 108 5.37 -3.54 -9.58
CA VAL A 108 5.78 -2.47 -10.50
C VAL A 108 6.84 -2.94 -11.48
N CYS A 109 7.96 -3.50 -10.99
CA CYS A 109 9.09 -3.88 -11.84
C CYS A 109 9.25 -5.40 -12.04
N GLY A 110 8.41 -6.23 -11.43
CA GLY A 110 8.50 -7.69 -11.52
C GLY A 110 9.70 -8.33 -10.81
N SER A 111 10.59 -7.56 -10.19
CA SER A 111 11.78 -8.09 -9.49
C SER A 111 11.43 -8.81 -8.18
N HIS A 112 12.27 -9.77 -7.78
CA HIS A 112 12.15 -10.45 -6.50
C HIS A 112 12.25 -9.47 -5.33
N LEU A 113 11.33 -9.58 -4.37
CA LEU A 113 11.34 -8.78 -3.15
C LEU A 113 12.39 -9.30 -2.18
N ARG A 114 13.00 -8.43 -1.37
CA ARG A 114 13.78 -8.83 -0.18
C ARG A 114 12.90 -9.56 0.84
N LYS A 115 13.46 -10.39 1.73
CA LYS A 115 12.68 -11.06 2.78
C LYS A 115 12.14 -10.04 3.79
N GLU A 116 11.02 -10.38 4.41
CA GLU A 116 10.46 -9.59 5.50
C GLU A 116 11.31 -9.75 6.76
N ALA A 117 11.66 -8.64 7.42
CA ALA A 117 12.50 -8.63 8.60
C ALA A 117 11.77 -7.96 9.76
N LYS A 118 11.41 -8.75 10.79
CA LYS A 118 10.73 -8.24 11.99
C LYS A 118 11.62 -7.31 12.83
N CYS A 119 12.93 -7.56 12.83
CA CYS A 119 13.92 -6.76 13.56
C CYS A 119 13.98 -5.28 13.10
N CYS A 120 13.69 -4.99 11.84
CA CYS A 120 13.73 -3.62 11.31
C CYS A 120 12.45 -2.82 11.57
N ARG A 121 11.37 -3.44 12.06
CA ARG A 121 10.03 -2.82 12.12
C ARG A 121 9.98 -1.53 12.94
N GLY A 122 10.82 -1.45 13.98
CA GLY A 122 10.91 -0.29 14.87
C GLY A 122 11.91 0.78 14.42
N SER A 123 12.74 0.52 13.42
CA SER A 123 13.80 1.44 13.00
C SER A 123 13.23 2.73 12.39
N ASP A 124 13.81 3.87 12.75
CA ASP A 124 13.32 5.17 12.31
C ASP A 124 13.51 5.37 10.80
N ASN A 125 14.60 4.84 10.23
CA ASN A 125 14.81 4.84 8.79
C ASN A 125 13.68 4.14 8.03
N LEU A 126 13.17 3.02 8.56
CA LEU A 126 12.08 2.28 7.93
C LEU A 126 10.73 3.02 8.09
N LYS A 127 10.51 3.67 9.25
CA LYS A 127 9.35 4.55 9.46
C LYS A 127 9.37 5.75 8.50
N GLN A 128 10.54 6.36 8.30
CA GLN A 128 10.74 7.49 7.39
C GLN A 128 10.52 7.08 5.93
N CYS A 129 11.11 5.96 5.50
CA CYS A 129 10.89 5.36 4.19
C CYS A 129 9.39 5.12 3.94
N LYS A 130 8.69 4.51 4.91
CA LYS A 130 7.23 4.29 4.84
C LYS A 130 6.45 5.60 4.75
N LYS A 131 6.84 6.63 5.52
CA LYS A 131 6.19 7.95 5.51
C LYS A 131 6.33 8.62 4.13
N GLN A 132 7.52 8.59 3.53
CA GLN A 132 7.78 9.16 2.20
C GLN A 132 7.01 8.41 1.12
N LEU A 133 7.08 7.07 1.10
CA LEU A 133 6.32 6.27 0.14
C LEU A 133 4.81 6.49 0.28
N ARG A 134 4.29 6.65 1.50
CA ARG A 134 2.87 6.94 1.74
C ARG A 134 2.42 8.29 1.17
N ALA A 135 3.30 9.28 1.16
CA ALA A 135 3.02 10.59 0.56
C ALA A 135 2.93 10.51 -0.97
N CYS A 136 3.74 9.64 -1.59
CA CYS A 136 3.87 9.57 -3.04
C CYS A 136 3.21 8.34 -3.69
N MET A 137 2.37 7.59 -2.98
CA MET A 137 1.71 6.41 -3.54
C MET A 137 0.24 6.33 -3.12
N THR A 138 -0.60 5.88 -4.04
CA THR A 138 -2.01 5.63 -3.76
C THR A 138 -2.51 4.41 -4.52
N VAL A 139 -3.51 3.73 -3.96
CA VAL A 139 -4.21 2.63 -4.64
C VAL A 139 -5.68 3.00 -4.73
N LEU A 140 -6.17 3.14 -5.96
CA LEU A 140 -7.58 3.38 -6.24
C LEU A 140 -8.27 2.07 -6.58
N VAL A 141 -9.48 1.90 -6.06
CA VAL A 141 -10.38 0.76 -6.30
C VAL A 141 -11.73 1.30 -6.74
N GLN A 142 -12.55 0.48 -7.42
CA GLN A 142 -13.90 0.89 -7.81
C GLN A 142 -14.75 1.28 -6.59
N ARG A 143 -15.52 2.35 -6.71
CA ARG A 143 -16.39 2.85 -5.63
C ARG A 143 -17.48 1.80 -5.34
N PRO A 144 -17.62 1.33 -4.07
CA PRO A 144 -18.57 0.27 -3.72
C PRO A 144 -20.03 0.56 -4.04
N THR A 145 -20.42 1.84 -4.08
CA THR A 145 -21.81 2.28 -4.30
C THR A 145 -22.27 2.16 -5.75
N LEU A 146 -21.36 1.84 -6.67
CA LEU A 146 -21.63 1.74 -8.12
C LEU A 146 -21.75 0.30 -8.60
N ILE A 147 -21.73 -0.67 -7.68
CA ILE A 147 -21.81 -2.08 -8.01
C ILE A 147 -23.24 -2.52 -7.73
N ASP A 148 -24.03 -2.62 -8.79
CA ASP A 148 -25.40 -3.09 -8.72
C ASP A 148 -25.45 -4.61 -8.57
N ASN A 149 -26.33 -5.10 -7.69
CA ASN A 149 -26.51 -6.52 -7.40
C ASN A 149 -25.19 -7.29 -7.18
N PRO A 150 -24.33 -6.82 -6.25
CA PRO A 150 -22.96 -7.32 -6.12
C PRO A 150 -22.92 -8.80 -5.71
N THR A 151 -22.13 -9.60 -6.41
CA THR A 151 -21.74 -10.94 -6.01
C THR A 151 -20.44 -10.91 -5.18
N ALA A 152 -20.02 -12.06 -4.66
CA ALA A 152 -18.75 -12.16 -3.93
C ALA A 152 -17.51 -11.88 -4.80
N LYS A 153 -17.64 -11.99 -6.14
CA LYS A 153 -16.58 -11.71 -7.11
C LYS A 153 -16.48 -10.22 -7.46
N ASP A 154 -17.58 -9.47 -7.29
CA ASP A 154 -17.65 -8.04 -7.64
C ASP A 154 -17.07 -7.14 -6.54
N ARG A 155 -16.25 -7.68 -5.64
CA ARG A 155 -15.63 -6.88 -4.57
C ARG A 155 -14.47 -6.07 -5.17
N PRO A 156 -14.39 -4.75 -4.89
CA PRO A 156 -13.27 -3.91 -5.36
C PRO A 156 -11.89 -4.43 -4.91
N CYS A 157 -11.82 -4.94 -3.68
CA CYS A 157 -10.63 -5.60 -3.14
C CYS A 157 -11.00 -6.45 -1.91
N SER A 158 -10.00 -7.12 -1.34
CA SER A 158 -10.15 -7.93 -0.12
C SER A 158 -10.65 -7.16 1.11
N HIS A 159 -10.51 -5.84 1.13
CA HIS A 159 -10.95 -4.97 2.23
C HIS A 159 -12.41 -4.53 2.12
N TYR A 160 -13.08 -4.90 1.02
CA TYR A 160 -14.51 -4.72 0.87
C TYR A 160 -15.19 -6.09 0.88
N THR A 161 -16.41 -6.15 1.39
CA THR A 161 -17.20 -7.36 1.46
C THR A 161 -18.68 -7.05 1.34
N LEU A 162 -19.47 -8.07 1.00
CA LEU A 162 -20.91 -7.95 0.97
C LEU A 162 -21.45 -7.70 2.38
N CYS A 163 -22.44 -6.83 2.48
CA CYS A 163 -23.19 -6.63 3.71
C CYS A 163 -23.74 -7.98 4.19
N GLN A 164 -23.42 -8.37 5.43
CA GLN A 164 -23.84 -9.65 5.99
C GLN A 164 -25.35 -9.81 6.08
N PHE A 165 -26.11 -8.70 6.09
CA PHE A 165 -27.56 -8.70 6.27
C PHE A 165 -28.32 -8.69 4.95
N CYS A 166 -28.11 -7.67 4.11
CA CYS A 166 -28.88 -7.54 2.88
C CYS A 166 -28.24 -8.25 1.68
N LYS A 167 -26.95 -8.59 1.74
CA LYS A 167 -26.14 -9.17 0.64
C LYS A 167 -26.12 -8.36 -0.68
N SER A 168 -26.89 -7.29 -0.77
CA SER A 168 -27.06 -6.44 -1.95
C SER A 168 -26.22 -5.17 -1.96
N SER A 169 -25.26 -5.04 -1.04
CA SER A 169 -24.36 -3.88 -1.00
C SER A 169 -22.96 -4.26 -0.60
N VAL A 170 -21.97 -3.63 -1.24
CA VAL A 170 -20.56 -3.76 -0.88
C VAL A 170 -20.22 -2.73 0.19
N THR A 171 -19.56 -3.17 1.25
CA THR A 171 -19.19 -2.35 2.40
C THR A 171 -17.72 -2.55 2.74
N LYS A 172 -17.09 -1.53 3.33
CA LYS A 172 -15.72 -1.67 3.83
C LYS A 172 -15.75 -2.64 5.02
N GLY A 173 -15.00 -3.74 4.93
CA GLY A 173 -14.95 -4.77 5.95
C GLY A 173 -14.22 -4.28 7.18
N HIS A 174 -14.92 -4.12 8.30
CA HIS A 174 -14.29 -3.95 9.62
C HIS A 174 -14.40 -5.25 10.41
N ARG A 175 -13.40 -5.56 11.23
CA ARG A 175 -13.24 -6.86 11.93
C ARG A 175 -14.43 -7.29 12.80
N SER A 176 -15.33 -6.39 13.16
CA SER A 176 -16.40 -6.63 14.14
C SER A 176 -17.82 -6.68 13.55
N SER A 177 -18.07 -6.14 12.36
CA SER A 177 -19.40 -6.15 11.73
C SER A 177 -19.34 -5.62 10.30
N THR A 178 -19.81 -6.41 9.34
CA THR A 178 -19.87 -6.05 7.91
C THR A 178 -21.30 -5.66 7.55
N ALA A 179 -21.81 -4.60 8.20
CA ALA A 179 -23.15 -4.09 7.97
C ALA A 179 -23.11 -2.81 7.13
N CYS A 180 -23.93 -2.72 6.08
CA CYS A 180 -24.08 -1.47 5.35
C CYS A 180 -24.76 -0.41 6.22
N LYS A 181 -24.64 0.87 5.84
CA LYS A 181 -25.25 1.98 6.59
C LYS A 181 -26.74 1.75 6.83
N ARG A 182 -27.47 1.29 5.81
CA ARG A 182 -28.92 0.99 5.88
C ARG A 182 -29.24 -0.10 6.91
N CYS A 183 -28.56 -1.25 6.85
CA CYS A 183 -28.78 -2.34 7.80
C CYS A 183 -28.29 -2.02 9.23
N ARG A 184 -27.28 -1.16 9.36
CA ARG A 184 -26.80 -0.69 10.67
C ARG A 184 -27.83 0.23 11.33
N THR A 185 -28.49 1.09 10.56
CA THR A 185 -29.54 1.99 11.08
C THR A 185 -30.84 1.26 11.40
N SER A 186 -31.22 0.23 10.62
CA SER A 186 -32.45 -0.53 10.89
C SER A 186 -32.36 -1.32 12.21
N LYS A 187 -31.21 -1.95 12.50
CA LYS A 187 -31.00 -2.68 13.76
C LYS A 187 -31.01 -1.78 15.00
N LYS A 188 -30.52 -0.54 14.88
CA LYS A 188 -30.51 0.40 16.02
C LYS A 188 -31.93 0.83 16.44
N ARG A 189 -32.86 1.00 15.49
CA ARG A 189 -34.23 1.44 15.79
C ARG A 189 -35.07 0.38 16.51
N ALA A 190 -34.83 -0.90 16.27
CA ALA A 190 -35.60 -1.98 16.90
C ALA A 190 -35.32 -2.13 18.41
N ALA A 191 -34.15 -1.70 18.90
CA ALA A 191 -33.78 -1.78 20.31
C ALA A 191 -34.26 -0.59 21.16
N SER A 192 -34.84 0.46 20.54
CA SER A 192 -35.21 1.71 21.23
C SER A 192 -36.68 1.81 21.62
N LEU A 193 -37.51 0.81 21.30
CA LEU A 193 -38.97 0.94 21.40
C LEU A 193 -39.65 0.01 22.41
N LYS A 194 -38.92 -0.82 23.17
CA LYS A 194 -39.53 -1.65 24.23
C LYS A 194 -38.55 -1.93 25.36
N VAL A 195 -38.53 -1.09 26.38
CA VAL A 195 -38.39 -1.50 27.80
C VAL A 195 -39.08 -0.43 28.64
N ASP A 196 -40.36 -0.63 28.95
CA ASP A 196 -40.91 -0.09 30.20
C ASP A 196 -40.05 -0.64 31.33
N ARG A 197 -39.43 0.31 32.03
CA ARG A 197 -38.38 0.11 33.01
C ARG A 197 -38.99 -0.47 34.28
N VAL A 198 -39.13 -1.79 34.36
CA VAL A 198 -39.23 -2.46 35.66
C VAL A 198 -37.84 -2.33 36.30
N GLU A 199 -37.74 -1.50 37.34
CA GLU A 199 -36.50 -1.31 38.10
C GLU A 199 -36.02 -2.66 38.66
N PRO A 200 -34.81 -3.12 38.31
CA PRO A 200 -34.22 -4.26 38.99
C PRO A 200 -33.76 -3.85 40.40
N PRO A 201 -33.93 -4.71 41.43
CA PRO A 201 -33.51 -4.43 42.78
C PRO A 201 -31.99 -4.20 42.85
N VAL A 202 -31.62 -3.11 43.53
CA VAL A 202 -30.25 -2.63 43.70
C VAL A 202 -29.43 -3.66 44.48
N SER A 203 -28.60 -4.45 43.80
CA SER A 203 -27.59 -5.27 44.46
C SER A 203 -26.40 -4.40 44.90
N PRO A 204 -25.89 -4.54 46.14
CA PRO A 204 -24.81 -3.71 46.66
C PRO A 204 -23.50 -3.95 45.89
N ARG A 205 -22.93 -2.86 45.35
CA ARG A 205 -21.66 -2.86 44.61
C ARG A 205 -20.49 -3.24 45.53
N ARG A 206 -19.89 -4.41 45.29
CA ARG A 206 -18.55 -4.72 45.81
C ARG A 206 -17.51 -3.88 45.07
N LYS A 207 -16.91 -2.92 45.78
CA LYS A 207 -15.76 -2.12 45.31
C LYS A 207 -14.57 -3.07 45.06
N LYS A 208 -14.29 -3.41 43.80
CA LYS A 208 -13.01 -4.01 43.42
C LYS A 208 -11.94 -2.92 43.49
N ARG A 209 -11.15 -2.92 44.58
CA ARG A 209 -9.90 -2.14 44.67
C ARG A 209 -8.99 -2.58 43.52
N CYS A 210 -8.57 -1.62 42.70
CA CYS A 210 -7.53 -1.81 41.71
C CYS A 210 -6.18 -1.86 42.45
N THR A 211 -5.53 -3.01 42.51
CA THR A 211 -4.23 -3.22 43.18
C THR A 211 -3.03 -2.93 42.28
N LEU A 212 -3.18 -2.06 41.28
CA LEU A 212 -2.13 -1.72 40.30
C LEU A 212 -1.50 -0.34 40.53
N GLY A 213 -1.59 0.20 41.75
CA GLY A 213 -1.05 1.51 42.13
C GLY A 213 0.05 1.50 43.20
N ALA A 214 0.63 0.34 43.54
CA ALA A 214 1.53 0.21 44.70
C ALA A 214 2.94 -0.32 44.37
N LEU A 215 3.45 -0.06 43.16
CA LEU A 215 4.83 -0.42 42.78
C LEU A 215 5.61 0.71 42.09
N ALA A 216 5.08 1.95 42.07
CA ALA A 216 5.76 3.11 41.47
C ALA A 216 6.46 4.02 42.49
N ALA A 217 6.61 3.59 43.75
CA ALA A 217 7.15 4.42 44.83
C ALA A 217 8.52 3.97 45.38
N LEU A 218 9.27 3.12 44.64
CA LEU A 218 10.57 2.61 45.09
C LEU A 218 11.71 2.78 44.07
N ALA A 219 11.61 3.74 43.15
CA ALA A 219 12.73 4.14 42.30
C ALA A 219 13.07 5.63 42.53
N GLY A 220 13.56 5.94 43.75
CA GLY A 220 14.72 6.84 43.85
C GLY A 220 15.94 6.03 43.39
N GLN A 221 17.08 6.57 42.99
CA GLN A 221 17.74 7.85 43.22
C GLN A 221 19.02 7.78 42.35
N MET A 222 19.76 8.89 42.22
CA MET A 222 21.13 8.97 41.64
C MET A 222 21.14 9.03 40.08
N VAL A 223 21.79 9.98 39.41
CA VAL A 223 22.86 10.92 39.76
C VAL A 223 22.81 12.08 38.77
N ASP A 224 23.09 13.29 39.27
CA ASP A 224 23.59 14.43 38.51
C ASP A 224 24.88 14.05 37.77
N GLU A 225 25.07 14.52 36.53
CA GLU A 225 26.39 14.94 36.06
C GLU A 225 26.25 15.82 34.80
N ASP A 226 26.66 17.07 35.01
CA ASP A 226 26.95 18.09 34.01
C ASP A 226 27.96 17.60 32.98
N SER A 227 27.76 17.99 31.71
CA SER A 227 28.88 18.28 30.81
C SER A 227 28.39 19.20 29.69
N ASP A 228 28.58 20.49 29.95
CA ASP A 228 28.88 21.47 28.92
C ASP A 228 30.17 21.05 28.21
N ASP A 229 30.14 20.97 26.88
CA ASP A 229 31.32 21.23 26.06
C ASP A 229 30.88 21.70 24.67
N ASP A 230 30.92 23.04 24.55
CA ASP A 230 31.09 23.81 23.33
C ASP A 230 32.23 23.24 22.49
N LEU A 231 31.98 22.93 21.21
CA LEU A 231 32.97 23.20 20.15
C LEU A 231 32.26 23.50 18.82
N ALA A 232 32.11 24.79 18.57
CA ALA A 232 31.98 25.36 17.25
C ALA A 232 33.29 25.14 16.46
N MET A 233 33.18 24.64 15.23
CA MET A 233 34.25 24.70 14.24
C MET A 233 33.67 25.26 12.95
N ASP A 234 33.81 26.57 12.80
CA ASP A 234 33.79 27.26 11.52
C ASP A 234 35.01 26.78 10.70
N ILE A 235 34.77 26.18 9.54
CA ILE A 235 35.76 26.16 8.46
C ILE A 235 35.16 26.81 7.23
N SER A 236 35.67 28.01 7.02
CA SER A 236 35.54 28.87 5.88
C SER A 236 36.23 28.27 4.64
N SER A 237 35.57 28.51 3.51
CA SER A 237 36.14 29.01 2.25
C SER A 237 37.03 28.14 1.35
N ASP A 238 36.78 28.36 0.05
CA ASP A 238 37.72 28.32 -1.07
C ASP A 238 38.12 26.94 -1.62
N SER A 239 38.16 26.64 -2.92
CA SER A 239 38.10 27.43 -4.15
C SER A 239 37.68 26.54 -5.33
N THR A 240 36.99 27.13 -6.30
CA THR A 240 36.86 26.65 -7.69
C THR A 240 38.25 26.63 -8.38
N PRO A 241 38.49 25.73 -9.36
CA PRO A 241 38.33 26.11 -10.77
C PRO A 241 37.66 24.99 -11.60
N GLN A 242 36.65 25.30 -12.41
CA GLN A 242 36.78 25.57 -13.85
C GLN A 242 37.77 24.64 -14.56
N ASN A 243 37.24 23.59 -15.19
CA ASN A 243 37.87 23.04 -16.38
C ASN A 243 36.86 23.09 -17.52
N SER A 244 37.20 23.89 -18.51
CA SER A 244 36.47 24.19 -19.73
C SER A 244 36.93 23.27 -20.85
N SER A 245 36.09 23.21 -21.89
CA SER A 245 36.44 22.99 -23.31
C SER A 245 36.01 21.61 -23.89
N PRO A 246 35.87 21.49 -25.23
CA PRO A 246 34.55 21.52 -25.87
C PRO A 246 34.39 20.38 -26.91
N HIS A 247 33.29 20.41 -27.66
CA HIS A 247 33.09 19.79 -28.97
C HIS A 247 33.03 18.24 -29.05
N ASN A 248 31.84 17.71 -29.35
CA ASN A 248 31.53 17.27 -30.71
C ASN A 248 30.09 16.75 -30.81
N SER A 249 29.23 17.55 -31.42
CA SER A 249 28.02 17.07 -32.11
C SER A 249 28.39 16.79 -33.56
N PRO A 250 27.80 15.76 -34.20
CA PRO A 250 27.02 16.04 -35.41
C PRO A 250 25.76 15.13 -35.49
N PRO A 251 24.98 15.17 -36.57
CA PRO A 251 23.83 16.06 -36.72
C PRO A 251 22.49 15.30 -36.77
N ASP A 252 21.42 16.10 -36.83
CA ASP A 252 20.04 15.79 -37.16
C ASP A 252 19.75 14.45 -37.84
N THR A 253 18.73 13.74 -37.36
CA THR A 253 17.65 13.28 -38.26
C THR A 253 16.39 12.83 -37.51
N LEU A 254 15.27 13.40 -37.96
CA LEU A 254 13.91 12.84 -37.96
C LEU A 254 13.06 12.98 -36.69
N ARG A 255 12.35 14.13 -36.68
CA ARG A 255 10.95 14.25 -36.26
C ARG A 255 10.10 13.09 -36.80
N PHE A 256 9.44 12.35 -35.91
CA PHE A 256 8.07 11.91 -36.12
C PHE A 256 7.28 12.03 -34.80
N GLY A 257 6.29 12.91 -34.83
CA GLY A 257 5.25 13.00 -33.79
C GLY A 257 4.23 11.86 -33.89
N PRO A 258 3.25 11.83 -32.97
CA PRO A 258 2.77 10.61 -32.34
C PRO A 258 1.52 10.05 -33.01
N LYS A 259 1.41 8.73 -33.09
CA LYS A 259 0.14 8.03 -33.27
C LYS A 259 0.13 6.72 -32.47
N CYS A 260 -0.71 6.72 -31.44
CA CYS A 260 -1.66 5.65 -31.13
C CYS A 260 -1.12 4.20 -31.09
N GLY A 261 -1.18 3.61 -29.90
CA GLY A 261 -1.44 2.18 -29.75
C GLY A 261 -0.21 1.27 -29.70
N ALA A 262 0.16 0.87 -28.48
CA ALA A 262 0.75 -0.45 -28.28
C ALA A 262 0.12 -1.07 -27.02
N PRO A 263 -0.54 -2.24 -27.15
CA PRO A 263 -1.06 -2.97 -26.00
C PRO A 263 0.12 -3.51 -25.20
N ILE A 264 0.11 -3.32 -23.88
CA ILE A 264 1.02 -4.02 -22.99
C ILE A 264 0.56 -5.48 -22.96
N TRP A 265 1.24 -6.31 -23.75
CA TRP A 265 1.11 -7.76 -23.70
C TRP A 265 1.47 -8.24 -22.30
N ALA A 266 0.51 -8.90 -21.66
CA ALA A 266 0.80 -9.77 -20.54
C ALA A 266 1.79 -10.83 -21.01
N LEU A 267 2.98 -10.86 -20.41
CA LEU A 267 3.92 -11.96 -20.52
C LEU A 267 3.25 -13.19 -19.89
N VAL A 268 2.54 -13.95 -20.72
CA VAL A 268 2.18 -15.34 -20.47
C VAL A 268 3.47 -16.14 -20.63
N ASN A 269 3.94 -16.76 -19.54
CA ASN A 269 5.01 -17.77 -19.60
C ASN A 269 4.52 -18.97 -20.43
N PRO A 270 5.16 -19.33 -21.56
CA PRO A 270 4.99 -20.66 -22.13
C PRO A 270 6.04 -21.58 -21.49
N SER A 271 5.66 -22.31 -20.45
CA SER A 271 6.44 -23.47 -20.01
C SER A 271 6.22 -24.61 -21.01
N SER A 272 7.15 -24.75 -21.95
CA SER A 272 7.27 -25.91 -22.82
C SER A 272 7.80 -27.10 -22.01
N GLU A 273 6.91 -28.00 -21.60
CA GLU A 273 7.29 -29.38 -21.25
C GLU A 273 6.89 -30.32 -22.39
N THR A 274 7.85 -30.57 -23.26
CA THR A 274 7.87 -31.74 -24.14
C THR A 274 7.90 -33.00 -23.28
N LYS A 275 6.79 -33.74 -23.23
CA LYS A 275 6.76 -35.11 -22.68
C LYS A 275 7.45 -36.06 -23.66
N PRO A 276 8.44 -36.87 -23.23
CA PRO A 276 8.97 -37.94 -24.06
C PRO A 276 7.95 -39.08 -24.18
N SER A 277 7.83 -39.57 -25.41
CA SER A 277 7.01 -40.69 -25.87
C SER A 277 7.23 -41.97 -25.04
N ALA A 278 6.15 -42.52 -24.48
CA ALA A 278 6.16 -43.80 -23.80
C ALA A 278 6.23 -44.94 -24.84
N LYS A 279 7.24 -45.80 -24.68
CA LYS A 279 7.45 -46.99 -25.49
C LYS A 279 6.36 -48.03 -25.23
N PHE A 280 5.77 -48.51 -26.32
CA PHE A 280 4.93 -49.70 -26.42
C PHE A 280 5.65 -50.93 -25.82
N PHE A 281 4.98 -51.65 -24.92
CA PHE A 281 5.32 -53.04 -24.58
C PHE A 281 4.28 -53.96 -25.23
N PRO A 282 4.69 -55.03 -25.93
CA PRO A 282 3.76 -56.00 -26.49
C PRO A 282 3.23 -56.94 -25.41
N GLN A 283 1.92 -57.18 -25.43
CA GLN A 283 1.28 -58.28 -24.71
C GLN A 283 1.85 -59.62 -25.17
N LYS A 284 2.24 -60.46 -24.22
CA LYS A 284 2.29 -61.91 -24.42
C LYS A 284 1.23 -62.57 -23.54
N ARG A 285 0.60 -63.57 -24.15
CA ARG A 285 -0.49 -64.43 -23.69
C ARG A 285 -0.20 -65.11 -22.36
#